data_AF-A0A661I9G5-F1
#
_entry.id   AF-A0A661I9G5-F1
#
_cell.length_a   1.000
_cell.length_b   1.000
_cell.length_c   1.000
_cell.angle_alpha   90.00
_cell.angle_beta   90.00
_cell.angle_gamma   90.00
#
_symmetry.space_group_name_H-M   'P 1'
#
loop_
_entity.id
_entity.type
_entity.pdbx_description
1 polymer ?
#
loop_
_entity_poly.entity_id
_entity_poly.type
_entity_poly.pdbx_seq_one_letter_code
_entity_poly.pdbx_strand_id
1 'polypeptide(L)'
;MKLKLLKKFEEYSTMIETSITTLNVDEIMAQSKDEAEKYNIGSAVTAEFELPSQNIFIIKECYDIDDFLQYYDINFLENLYLGILGREPDEQGMQNNLQLLHSGKLTRTEILLSFYLSEEGKANSVTINGLKSNHHKGLLYRIPIIRSLLNFFNMLFTLEKRIKRLEAQMGKLYYQDTILRDVVNQKSDRSASEYLRLQLKTKADLADLHQNI
;
A
#
# COMPACT_ATOMS: atom_id res chain seq x y z
N MET A 1 -40.98 -7.59 -20.62
CA MET A 1 -39.61 -8.05 -20.91
C MET A 1 -38.92 -8.66 -19.69
N LYS A 2 -38.93 -8.01 -18.52
CA LYS A 2 -38.36 -8.53 -17.25
C LYS A 2 -38.88 -9.91 -16.80
N LEU A 3 -40.18 -10.17 -16.98
CA LEU A 3 -40.82 -11.44 -16.56
C LEU A 3 -40.35 -12.68 -17.35
N LYS A 4 -39.97 -12.51 -18.63
CA LYS A 4 -39.48 -13.62 -19.46
C LYS A 4 -38.05 -14.02 -19.09
N LEU A 5 -37.23 -13.05 -18.67
CA LEU A 5 -35.85 -13.30 -18.26
C LEU A 5 -35.77 -13.98 -16.89
N LEU A 6 -36.64 -13.59 -15.94
CA LEU A 6 -36.71 -14.23 -14.62
C LEU A 6 -37.16 -15.69 -14.72
N LYS A 7 -38.18 -15.99 -15.54
CA LYS A 7 -38.59 -17.38 -15.79
C LYS A 7 -37.47 -18.21 -16.40
N LYS A 8 -36.73 -17.66 -17.36
CA LYS A 8 -35.60 -18.35 -17.96
C LYS A 8 -34.49 -18.61 -16.94
N PHE A 9 -34.26 -17.67 -16.03
CA PHE A 9 -33.24 -17.79 -14.98
C PHE A 9 -33.59 -18.88 -13.95
N GLU A 10 -34.84 -18.97 -13.54
CA GLU A 10 -35.33 -20.05 -12.65
C GLU A 10 -35.25 -21.42 -13.33
N GLU A 11 -35.52 -21.49 -14.63
CA GLU A 11 -35.43 -22.71 -15.44
C GLU A 11 -33.98 -23.19 -15.61
N TYR A 12 -33.03 -22.25 -15.79
CA TYR A 12 -31.60 -22.57 -15.80
C TYR A 12 -31.08 -22.98 -14.41
N SER A 13 -31.54 -22.32 -13.34
CA SER A 13 -31.13 -22.65 -11.97
C SER A 13 -31.57 -24.05 -11.57
N THR A 14 -32.82 -24.42 -11.92
CA THR A 14 -33.34 -25.77 -11.64
C THR A 14 -32.67 -26.84 -12.48
N MET A 15 -32.32 -26.57 -13.75
CA MET A 15 -31.52 -27.49 -14.58
C MET A 15 -30.10 -27.71 -14.03
N ILE A 16 -29.46 -26.67 -13.51
CA ILE A 16 -28.12 -26.78 -12.91
C ILE A 16 -28.19 -27.57 -11.60
N GLU A 17 -29.18 -27.31 -10.73
CA GLU A 17 -29.34 -28.05 -9.48
C GLU A 17 -29.66 -29.54 -9.71
N THR A 18 -30.50 -29.87 -10.70
CA THR A 18 -30.73 -31.28 -11.07
C THR A 18 -29.50 -31.94 -11.68
N SER A 19 -28.70 -31.22 -12.47
CA SER A 19 -27.46 -31.75 -13.05
C SER A 19 -26.37 -31.98 -11.99
N ILE A 20 -26.32 -31.15 -10.95
CA ILE A 20 -25.35 -31.31 -9.84
C ILE A 20 -25.78 -32.45 -8.90
N THR A 21 -27.08 -32.69 -8.72
CA THR A 21 -27.58 -33.77 -7.84
C THR A 21 -27.60 -35.15 -8.49
N THR A 22 -27.55 -35.26 -9.82
CA THR A 22 -27.44 -36.56 -10.52
C THR A 22 -26.01 -36.96 -10.86
N LEU A 23 -25.02 -36.09 -10.59
CA LEU A 23 -23.59 -36.41 -10.73
C LEU A 23 -23.12 -37.24 -9.52
N ASN A 24 -23.42 -38.54 -9.55
CA ASN A 24 -22.87 -39.48 -8.60
C ASN A 24 -21.38 -39.75 -8.93
N VAL A 25 -20.49 -39.21 -8.09
CA VAL A 25 -19.02 -39.27 -8.29
C VAL A 25 -18.53 -40.72 -8.47
N ASP A 26 -19.20 -41.69 -7.84
CA ASP A 26 -18.84 -43.10 -7.93
C ASP A 26 -19.08 -43.71 -9.33
N GLU A 27 -20.06 -43.20 -10.08
CA GLU A 27 -20.41 -43.70 -11.42
C GLU A 27 -19.44 -43.17 -12.49
N ILE A 28 -18.98 -41.92 -12.36
CA ILE A 28 -17.92 -41.34 -13.20
C ILE A 28 -16.58 -42.03 -12.94
N MET A 29 -16.27 -42.31 -11.67
CA MET A 29 -15.02 -43.00 -11.31
C MET A 29 -15.00 -44.44 -11.83
N ALA A 30 -16.14 -45.13 -11.83
CA ALA A 30 -16.27 -46.47 -12.41
C ALA A 30 -16.14 -46.46 -13.94
N GLN A 31 -16.78 -45.52 -14.65
CA GLN A 31 -16.65 -45.40 -16.12
C GLN A 31 -15.22 -45.04 -16.56
N SER A 32 -14.49 -44.21 -15.79
CA SER A 32 -13.10 -43.87 -16.11
C SER A 32 -12.12 -45.05 -15.99
N LYS A 33 -12.41 -46.02 -15.12
CA LYS A 33 -11.57 -47.22 -14.94
C LYS A 33 -11.71 -48.20 -16.10
N ASP A 34 -12.93 -48.44 -16.55
CA ASP A 34 -13.19 -49.36 -17.68
C ASP A 34 -12.71 -48.77 -19.02
N GLU A 35 -12.76 -47.44 -19.18
CA GLU A 35 -12.29 -46.78 -20.40
C GLU A 35 -10.74 -46.66 -20.46
N ALA A 36 -10.07 -46.63 -19.32
CA ALA A 36 -8.60 -46.66 -19.23
C ALA A 36 -7.99 -48.04 -19.60
N GLU A 37 -8.73 -49.13 -19.37
CA GLU A 37 -8.28 -50.49 -19.72
C GLU A 37 -8.38 -50.75 -21.24
N LYS A 38 -9.36 -50.13 -21.90
CA LYS A 38 -9.61 -50.24 -23.35
C LYS A 38 -8.48 -49.68 -24.24
N TYR A 39 -7.70 -48.72 -23.74
CA TYR A 39 -6.63 -48.06 -24.52
C TYR A 39 -5.21 -48.46 -24.09
N ASN A 40 -5.05 -49.50 -23.24
CA ASN A 40 -3.76 -50.00 -22.76
C ASN A 40 -2.79 -48.87 -22.36
N ILE A 41 -3.31 -47.88 -21.62
CA ILE A 41 -2.57 -46.71 -21.17
C ILE A 41 -1.64 -47.05 -19.98
N GLY A 42 -1.36 -48.34 -19.75
CA GLY A 42 -0.43 -48.80 -18.71
C GLY A 42 1.04 -48.59 -19.06
N SER A 43 1.39 -48.40 -20.33
CA SER A 43 2.78 -48.25 -20.78
C SER A 43 3.13 -46.89 -21.38
N ALA A 44 2.15 -45.99 -21.55
CA ALA A 44 2.36 -44.62 -22.05
C ALA A 44 2.29 -43.56 -20.93
N VAL A 45 1.80 -43.92 -19.73
CA VAL A 45 1.75 -43.05 -18.54
C VAL A 45 3.12 -42.90 -17.86
N THR A 46 4.12 -43.69 -18.26
CA THR A 46 5.51 -43.57 -17.78
C THR A 46 6.38 -42.58 -18.57
N ALA A 47 5.85 -41.95 -19.62
CA ALA A 47 6.51 -40.83 -20.28
C ALA A 47 6.10 -39.53 -19.57
N GLU A 48 6.77 -39.26 -18.45
CA GLU A 48 6.99 -37.95 -17.80
C GLU A 48 6.19 -36.77 -18.37
N PHE A 49 4.93 -36.65 -17.94
CA PHE A 49 4.31 -35.33 -17.81
C PHE A 49 4.89 -34.69 -16.56
N GLU A 50 6.10 -34.14 -16.68
CA GLU A 50 6.64 -33.19 -15.73
C GLU A 50 5.68 -31.99 -15.69
N LEU A 51 4.79 -31.97 -14.69
CA LEU A 51 4.19 -30.72 -14.25
C LEU A 51 5.35 -29.74 -14.06
N PRO A 52 5.33 -28.53 -14.65
CA PRO A 52 6.37 -27.55 -14.37
C PRO A 52 6.38 -27.38 -12.86
N SER A 53 7.47 -27.81 -12.23
CA SER A 53 7.64 -27.79 -10.79
C SER A 53 7.46 -26.35 -10.33
N GLN A 54 6.23 -25.99 -9.93
CA GLN A 54 5.99 -24.78 -9.17
C GLN A 54 6.72 -25.02 -7.87
N ASN A 55 7.93 -24.46 -7.80
CA ASN A 55 8.82 -24.61 -6.67
C ASN A 55 8.20 -23.81 -5.53
N ILE A 56 7.27 -24.44 -4.78
CA ILE A 56 6.50 -23.83 -3.70
C ILE A 56 7.48 -23.33 -2.65
N PHE A 57 7.59 -22.01 -2.52
CA PHE A 57 8.43 -21.40 -1.50
C PHE A 57 7.81 -21.61 -0.12
N ILE A 58 8.56 -22.22 0.79
CA ILE A 58 8.11 -22.55 2.14
C ILE A 58 8.51 -21.43 3.09
N ILE A 59 7.52 -20.82 3.75
CA ILE A 59 7.75 -19.80 4.77
C ILE A 59 8.27 -20.49 6.05
N LYS A 60 9.43 -20.06 6.52
CA LYS A 60 10.16 -20.56 7.71
C LYS A 60 10.57 -19.39 8.61
N GLU A 61 10.89 -19.68 9.87
CA GLU A 61 11.50 -18.71 10.79
C GLU A 61 13.03 -18.58 10.59
N CYS A 62 13.64 -19.63 10.05
CA CYS A 62 15.05 -19.72 9.74
C CYS A 62 15.24 -20.18 8.28
N TYR A 63 16.05 -19.43 7.54
CA TYR A 63 16.40 -19.75 6.14
C TYR A 63 17.90 -19.92 5.99
N ASP A 64 18.31 -20.66 4.96
CA ASP A 64 19.66 -20.56 4.41
C ASP A 64 19.69 -19.55 3.26
N ILE A 65 20.87 -19.06 2.89
CA ILE A 65 21.01 -18.19 1.72
C ILE A 65 20.60 -18.93 0.43
N ASP A 66 20.87 -20.23 0.37
CA ASP A 66 20.55 -21.07 -0.79
C ASP A 66 19.04 -21.25 -0.98
N ASP A 67 18.24 -21.15 0.10
CA ASP A 67 16.77 -21.17 0.03
C ASP A 67 16.25 -20.06 -0.89
N PHE A 68 16.96 -18.93 -0.98
CA PHE A 68 16.60 -17.82 -1.86
C PHE A 68 17.37 -17.84 -3.18
N LEU A 69 18.67 -18.17 -3.16
CA LEU A 69 19.54 -18.07 -4.34
C LEU A 69 19.26 -19.12 -5.43
N GLN A 70 18.50 -20.18 -5.11
CA GLN A 70 17.98 -21.12 -6.10
C GLN A 70 16.98 -20.47 -7.09
N TYR A 71 16.37 -19.35 -6.72
CA TYR A 71 15.40 -18.63 -7.54
C TYR A 71 16.05 -17.47 -8.32
N TYR A 72 15.38 -17.05 -9.40
CA TYR A 72 15.81 -15.97 -10.30
C TYR A 72 14.68 -14.98 -10.55
N ASP A 73 15.04 -13.75 -10.93
CA ASP A 73 14.13 -12.68 -11.32
C ASP A 73 12.95 -12.46 -10.37
N ILE A 74 11.72 -12.58 -10.87
CA ILE A 74 10.48 -12.29 -10.15
C ILE A 74 10.32 -13.25 -8.98
N ASN A 75 10.49 -14.56 -9.21
CA ASN A 75 10.35 -15.58 -8.18
C ASN A 75 11.36 -15.37 -7.03
N PHE A 76 12.58 -14.92 -7.35
CA PHE A 76 13.57 -14.56 -6.34
C PHE A 76 13.07 -13.41 -5.45
N LEU A 77 12.53 -12.35 -6.05
CA LEU A 77 12.04 -11.20 -5.31
C LEU A 77 10.79 -11.54 -4.50
N GLU A 78 9.82 -12.22 -5.08
CA GLU A 78 8.60 -12.66 -4.37
C GLU A 78 8.95 -13.45 -3.11
N ASN A 79 9.91 -14.37 -3.21
CA ASN A 79 10.35 -15.16 -2.07
C ASN A 79 11.06 -14.31 -1.01
N LEU A 80 11.80 -13.26 -1.37
CA LEU A 80 12.36 -12.33 -0.38
C LEU A 80 11.27 -11.52 0.34
N TYR A 81 10.28 -11.02 -0.39
CA TYR A 81 9.16 -10.28 0.19
C TYR A 81 8.35 -11.17 1.16
N LEU A 82 8.02 -12.39 0.74
CA LEU A 82 7.28 -13.32 1.59
C LEU A 82 8.14 -13.85 2.75
N GLY A 83 9.36 -14.28 2.47
CA GLY A 83 10.21 -14.96 3.44
C GLY A 83 10.87 -14.05 4.46
N ILE A 84 11.22 -12.81 4.10
CA ILE A 84 11.90 -11.85 4.98
C ILE A 84 10.93 -10.79 5.48
N LEU A 85 10.08 -10.24 4.60
CA LEU A 85 9.16 -9.15 4.94
C LEU A 85 7.77 -9.65 5.37
N GLY A 86 7.45 -10.93 5.19
CA GLY A 86 6.18 -11.51 5.65
C GLY A 86 4.96 -10.96 4.91
N ARG A 87 5.14 -10.35 3.74
CA ARG A 87 4.07 -9.74 2.94
C ARG A 87 4.31 -9.91 1.45
N GLU A 88 3.27 -9.68 0.66
CA GLU A 88 3.38 -9.62 -0.79
C GLU A 88 4.10 -8.33 -1.25
N PRO A 89 4.81 -8.41 -2.39
CA PRO A 89 5.41 -7.24 -3.01
C PRO A 89 4.35 -6.28 -3.53
N ASP A 90 4.59 -4.98 -3.34
CA ASP A 90 3.87 -3.92 -4.02
C ASP A 90 4.35 -3.79 -5.48
N GLU A 91 3.46 -3.47 -6.41
CA GLU A 91 3.80 -3.37 -7.85
C GLU A 91 5.01 -2.44 -8.10
N GLN A 92 5.05 -1.31 -7.41
CA GLN A 92 6.14 -0.34 -7.53
C GLN A 92 7.46 -0.86 -6.96
N GLY A 93 7.42 -1.48 -5.76
CA GLY A 93 8.59 -2.08 -5.12
C GLY A 93 9.17 -3.23 -5.92
N MET A 94 8.32 -4.08 -6.50
CA MET A 94 8.71 -5.18 -7.38
C MET A 94 9.47 -4.65 -8.60
N GLN A 95 8.87 -3.71 -9.35
CA GLN A 95 9.48 -3.17 -10.57
C GLN A 95 10.83 -2.50 -10.29
N ASN A 96 10.94 -1.74 -9.20
CA ASN A 96 12.18 -1.07 -8.82
C ASN A 96 13.30 -2.07 -8.53
N ASN A 97 13.03 -3.09 -7.73
CA ASN A 97 14.03 -4.10 -7.37
C ASN A 97 14.43 -4.97 -8.57
N LEU A 98 13.47 -5.29 -9.44
CA LEU A 98 13.71 -6.04 -10.66
C LEU A 98 14.60 -5.26 -11.64
N GLN A 99 14.37 -3.94 -11.77
CA GLN A 99 15.26 -3.08 -12.54
C GLN A 99 16.69 -3.03 -11.96
N LEU A 100 16.83 -2.98 -10.64
CA LEU A 100 18.15 -3.01 -9.98
C LEU A 100 18.89 -4.32 -10.23
N LEU A 101 18.16 -5.44 -10.23
CA LEU A 101 18.70 -6.77 -10.53
C LEU A 101 19.12 -6.89 -12.01
N HIS A 102 18.25 -6.51 -12.95
CA HIS A 102 18.51 -6.61 -14.39
C HIS A 102 19.56 -5.64 -14.90
N SER A 103 19.65 -4.45 -14.29
CA SER A 103 20.71 -3.49 -14.62
C SER A 103 22.09 -3.90 -14.08
N GLY A 104 22.18 -4.99 -13.29
CA GLY A 104 23.42 -5.42 -12.65
C GLY A 104 23.95 -4.42 -11.61
N LYS A 105 23.11 -3.44 -11.20
CA LYS A 105 23.46 -2.47 -10.16
C LYS A 105 23.60 -3.13 -8.79
N LEU A 106 22.77 -4.16 -8.54
CA LEU A 106 22.84 -5.02 -7.37
C LEU A 106 22.80 -6.48 -7.80
N THR A 107 23.62 -7.30 -7.17
CA THR A 107 23.57 -8.76 -7.28
C THR A 107 22.46 -9.33 -6.40
N ARG A 108 22.02 -10.57 -6.67
CA ARG A 108 20.99 -11.27 -5.86
C ARG A 108 21.37 -11.31 -4.38
N THR A 109 22.62 -11.63 -4.07
CA THR A 109 23.14 -11.64 -2.69
C THR A 109 23.07 -10.26 -2.02
N GLU A 110 23.34 -9.18 -2.76
CA GLU A 110 23.26 -7.81 -2.24
C GLU A 110 21.81 -7.37 -2.03
N ILE A 111 20.89 -7.74 -2.93
CA ILE A 111 19.45 -7.49 -2.76
C ILE A 111 18.94 -8.21 -1.50
N LEU A 112 19.23 -9.51 -1.36
CA LEU A 112 18.86 -10.29 -0.18
C LEU A 112 19.37 -9.64 1.11
N LEU A 113 20.63 -9.22 1.13
CA LEU A 113 21.22 -8.51 2.27
C LEU A 113 20.50 -7.19 2.57
N SER A 114 20.09 -6.44 1.53
CA SER A 114 19.35 -5.19 1.70
C SER A 114 17.96 -5.39 2.31
N PHE A 115 17.27 -6.49 1.96
CA PHE A 115 15.99 -6.87 2.55
C PHE A 115 16.17 -7.27 4.02
N TYR A 116 17.16 -8.11 4.31
CA TYR A 116 17.48 -8.54 5.67
C TYR A 116 17.85 -7.39 6.62
N LEU A 117 18.63 -6.42 6.14
CA LEU A 117 19.06 -5.27 6.94
C LEU A 117 18.06 -4.10 6.97
N SER A 118 16.97 -4.18 6.21
CA SER A 118 15.92 -3.17 6.23
C SER A 118 15.22 -3.14 7.60
N GLU A 119 14.64 -2.01 7.98
CA GLU A 119 13.89 -1.90 9.23
C GLU A 119 12.70 -2.88 9.28
N GLU A 120 12.08 -3.13 8.12
CA GLU A 120 11.00 -4.11 7.97
C GLU A 120 11.51 -5.55 8.16
N GLY A 121 12.64 -5.91 7.55
CA GLY A 121 13.27 -7.23 7.74
C GLY A 121 13.73 -7.46 9.18
N LYS A 122 14.30 -6.44 9.84
CA LYS A 122 14.66 -6.50 11.26
C LYS A 122 13.43 -6.66 12.16
N ALA A 123 12.31 -6.00 11.83
CA ALA A 123 11.08 -6.11 12.60
C ALA A 123 10.54 -7.55 12.60
N ASN A 124 10.70 -8.28 11.49
CA ASN A 124 10.22 -9.66 11.38
C ASN A 124 11.15 -10.72 12.01
N SER A 125 12.33 -10.32 12.53
CA SER A 125 13.23 -11.19 13.30
C SER A 125 13.61 -12.53 12.61
N VAL A 126 13.54 -12.58 11.28
CA VAL A 126 13.91 -13.77 10.50
C VAL A 126 15.41 -14.01 10.63
N THR A 127 15.84 -15.27 10.78
CA THR A 127 17.27 -15.61 10.81
C THR A 127 17.71 -16.20 9.48
N ILE A 128 18.75 -15.64 8.85
CA ILE A 128 19.31 -16.17 7.61
C ILE A 128 20.74 -16.65 7.82
N ASN A 129 20.94 -17.96 7.69
CA ASN A 129 22.25 -18.61 7.77
C ASN A 129 23.04 -18.39 6.47
N GLY A 130 24.37 -18.46 6.55
CA GLY A 130 25.23 -18.30 5.36
C GLY A 130 25.53 -16.85 4.93
N LEU A 131 24.85 -15.84 5.51
CA LEU A 131 25.10 -14.42 5.20
C LEU A 131 26.50 -13.90 5.60
N LYS A 132 27.23 -14.64 6.45
CA LYS A 132 28.52 -14.25 7.05
C LYS A 132 29.78 -14.61 6.23
N SER A 133 29.64 -15.01 4.96
CA SER A 133 30.80 -15.41 4.14
C SER A 133 31.37 -14.28 3.27
N ASN A 134 32.36 -13.55 3.80
CA ASN A 134 33.42 -12.71 3.18
C ASN A 134 33.22 -11.90 1.88
N HIS A 135 32.02 -11.81 1.28
CA HIS A 135 31.73 -11.14 0.00
C HIS A 135 31.07 -9.75 0.17
N HIS A 136 30.89 -9.30 1.42
CA HIS A 136 30.25 -8.02 1.80
C HIS A 136 31.08 -6.77 1.48
N LYS A 137 32.29 -6.93 0.93
CA LYS A 137 33.23 -5.82 0.70
C LYS A 137 32.85 -4.97 -0.53
N GLY A 138 32.09 -5.52 -1.47
CA GLY A 138 31.64 -4.81 -2.68
C GLY A 138 30.57 -3.77 -2.40
N LEU A 139 29.55 -4.14 -1.64
CA LEU A 139 28.41 -3.29 -1.32
C LEU A 139 28.82 -2.11 -0.43
N LEU A 140 29.68 -2.33 0.57
CA LEU A 140 30.13 -1.27 1.49
C LEU A 140 30.96 -0.17 0.81
N TYR A 141 31.72 -0.48 -0.25
CA TYR A 141 32.58 0.46 -0.97
C TYR A 141 31.93 1.09 -2.22
N ARG A 142 30.78 0.59 -2.68
CA ARG A 142 30.07 1.09 -3.88
C ARG A 142 28.85 1.95 -3.60
N ILE A 143 28.52 2.25 -2.34
CA ILE A 143 27.25 2.86 -1.96
C ILE A 143 27.32 4.40 -1.78
N PRO A 144 26.88 5.21 -2.78
CA PRO A 144 26.33 6.55 -2.58
C PRO A 144 24.88 6.53 -2.03
N ILE A 145 24.27 5.35 -1.91
CA ILE A 145 22.91 5.09 -1.40
C ILE A 145 22.83 5.26 0.13
N ILE A 146 23.91 5.09 0.90
CA ILE A 146 24.00 5.47 2.34
C ILE A 146 23.73 6.96 2.49
N ARG A 147 24.15 7.79 1.53
CA ARG A 147 23.82 9.22 1.51
C ARG A 147 22.33 9.47 1.25
N SER A 148 21.72 8.71 0.35
CA SER A 148 20.29 8.82 0.05
C SER A 148 19.40 8.30 1.19
N LEU A 149 19.79 7.18 1.80
CA LEU A 149 19.14 6.60 2.99
C LEU A 149 19.36 7.47 4.23
N LEU A 150 20.56 8.03 4.44
CA LEU A 150 20.79 9.06 5.48
C LEU A 150 19.98 10.33 5.22
N ASN A 151 19.78 10.74 3.97
CA ASN A 151 18.90 11.86 3.63
C ASN A 151 17.42 11.53 3.87
N PHE A 152 17.00 10.29 3.64
CA PHE A 152 15.66 9.79 3.98
C PHE A 152 15.45 9.73 5.50
N PHE A 153 16.44 9.24 6.25
CA PHE A 153 16.42 9.26 7.71
C PHE A 153 16.49 10.70 8.27
N ASN A 154 17.28 11.61 7.68
CA ASN A 154 17.28 13.03 8.01
C ASN A 154 15.94 13.71 7.67
N MET A 155 15.25 13.27 6.61
CA MET A 155 13.90 13.74 6.26
C MET A 155 12.87 13.31 7.31
N LEU A 156 13.01 12.09 7.85
CA LEU A 156 12.20 11.59 8.96
C LEU A 156 12.48 12.32 10.29
N PHE A 157 13.74 12.61 10.62
CA PHE A 157 14.12 13.36 11.84
C PHE A 157 13.89 14.88 11.72
N THR A 158 13.90 15.46 10.52
CA THR A 158 13.50 16.86 10.33
C THR A 158 11.99 17.06 10.37
N LEU A 159 11.19 15.98 10.46
CA LEU A 159 9.74 16.06 10.57
C LEU A 159 9.32 16.83 11.83
N GLU A 160 9.93 16.59 12.99
CA GLU A 160 9.65 17.38 14.21
C GLU A 160 9.98 18.87 14.03
N LYS A 161 11.06 19.20 13.33
CA LYS A 161 11.43 20.60 13.03
C LYS A 161 10.51 21.23 11.98
N ARG A 162 9.99 20.44 11.04
CA ARG A 162 9.02 20.88 10.03
C ARG A 162 7.63 21.07 10.65
N ILE A 163 7.22 20.22 11.58
CA ILE A 163 5.98 20.37 12.37
C ILE A 163 6.02 21.68 13.16
N LYS A 164 7.11 21.96 13.88
CA LYS A 164 7.28 23.25 14.59
C LYS A 164 7.24 24.46 13.67
N ARG A 165 7.75 24.35 12.42
CA ARG A 165 7.64 25.42 11.42
C ARG A 165 6.21 25.60 10.91
N LEU A 166 5.45 24.52 10.76
CA LEU A 166 4.04 24.57 10.35
C LEU A 166 3.18 25.20 11.44
N GLU A 167 3.41 24.86 12.71
CA GLU A 167 2.75 25.48 13.86
C GLU A 167 3.06 26.97 13.95
N ALA A 168 4.31 27.39 13.70
CA ALA A 168 4.67 28.81 13.65
C ALA A 168 3.98 29.56 12.51
N GLN A 169 3.81 28.93 11.34
CA GLN A 169 3.06 29.52 10.23
C GLN A 169 1.56 29.61 10.52
N MET A 170 0.97 28.56 11.10
CA MET A 170 -0.43 28.56 11.56
C MET A 170 -0.68 29.66 12.59
N GLY A 171 0.24 29.86 13.55
CA GLY A 171 0.16 30.94 14.53
C GLY A 171 0.14 32.34 13.90
N LYS A 172 0.93 32.55 12.84
CA LYS A 172 0.95 33.83 12.11
C LYS A 172 -0.33 34.08 11.30
N LEU A 173 -0.91 33.03 10.74
CA LEU A 173 -2.22 33.08 10.07
C LEU A 173 -3.33 33.38 11.08
N TYR A 174 -3.32 32.72 12.23
CA TYR A 174 -4.30 32.91 13.30
C TYR A 174 -4.24 34.33 13.91
N TYR A 175 -3.03 34.85 14.09
CA TYR A 175 -2.82 36.21 14.57
C TYR A 175 -3.36 37.27 13.60
N GLN A 176 -3.13 37.10 12.29
CA GLN A 176 -3.68 37.99 11.27
C GLN A 176 -5.21 37.96 11.26
N ASP A 177 -5.83 36.78 11.36
CA ASP A 177 -7.28 36.66 11.41
C ASP A 177 -7.86 37.36 12.65
N THR A 178 -7.16 37.28 13.79
CA THR A 178 -7.58 37.94 15.04
C THR A 178 -7.53 39.46 14.90
N ILE A 179 -6.42 40.02 14.39
CA ILE A 179 -6.31 41.47 14.16
C ILE A 179 -7.33 41.96 13.13
N LEU A 180 -7.58 41.18 12.07
CA LEU A 180 -8.60 41.52 11.08
C LEU A 180 -9.99 41.55 11.70
N ARG A 181 -10.34 40.58 12.54
CA ARG A 181 -11.62 40.56 13.28
C ARG A 181 -11.74 41.77 14.21
N ASP A 182 -10.69 42.11 14.95
CA ASP A 182 -10.72 43.26 15.86
C ASP A 182 -10.87 44.59 15.11
N VAL A 183 -10.20 44.74 13.97
CA VAL A 183 -10.34 45.93 13.11
C VAL A 183 -11.75 46.00 12.50
N VAL A 184 -12.32 44.87 12.09
CA VAL A 184 -13.70 44.81 11.58
C VAL A 184 -14.71 45.16 12.68
N ASN A 185 -14.55 44.59 13.87
CA ASN A 185 -15.41 44.87 15.02
C ASN A 185 -15.31 46.34 15.44
N GLN A 186 -14.10 46.90 15.54
CA GLN A 186 -13.90 48.31 15.87
C GLN A 186 -14.53 49.25 14.83
N LYS A 187 -14.42 48.94 13.54
CA LYS A 187 -15.08 49.72 12.48
C LYS A 187 -16.61 49.59 12.54
N SER A 188 -17.12 48.42 12.90
CA SER A 188 -18.55 48.19 13.13
C SER A 188 -19.07 49.05 14.28
N ASP A 189 -18.35 49.07 15.41
CA ASP A 189 -18.73 49.84 16.61
C ASP A 189 -18.66 51.35 16.37
N ARG A 190 -17.63 51.83 15.65
CA ARG A 190 -17.53 53.25 15.28
C ARG A 190 -18.71 53.70 14.44
N SER A 191 -19.06 52.91 13.42
CA SER A 191 -20.23 53.17 12.59
C SER A 191 -21.50 53.27 13.44
N ALA A 192 -21.73 52.31 14.34
CA ALA A 192 -22.91 52.31 15.23
C ALA A 192 -22.97 53.57 16.12
N SER A 193 -21.84 54.01 16.67
CA SER A 193 -21.77 55.20 17.51
C SER A 193 -21.99 56.52 16.75
N GLU A 194 -21.56 56.59 15.49
CA GLU A 194 -21.81 57.75 14.61
C GLU A 194 -23.30 57.85 14.24
N TYR A 195 -23.96 56.73 13.93
CA TYR A 195 -25.40 56.72 13.70
C TYR A 195 -26.18 57.21 14.92
N LEU A 196 -25.81 56.77 16.13
CA LEU A 196 -26.46 57.19 17.36
C LEU A 196 -26.28 58.70 17.63
N ARG A 197 -25.07 59.23 17.41
CA ARG A 197 -24.80 60.67 17.52
C ARG A 197 -25.59 61.50 16.54
N LEU A 198 -25.72 61.03 15.29
CA LEU A 198 -26.50 61.72 14.28
C LEU A 198 -27.99 61.78 14.65
N GLN A 199 -28.53 60.68 15.20
CA GLN A 199 -29.90 60.65 15.71
C GLN A 199 -30.11 61.55 16.93
N LEU A 200 -29.15 61.62 17.84
CA LEU A 200 -29.24 62.49 19.00
C LEU A 200 -29.16 63.97 18.60
N LYS A 201 -28.28 64.31 17.66
CA LYS A 201 -28.15 65.67 17.13
C LYS A 201 -29.43 66.12 16.42
N THR A 202 -29.97 65.29 15.53
CA THR A 202 -31.24 65.58 14.86
C THR A 202 -32.40 65.75 15.85
N LYS A 203 -32.47 64.96 16.91
CA LYS A 203 -33.47 65.14 17.98
C LYS A 203 -33.27 66.42 18.80
N ALA A 204 -32.03 66.79 19.10
CA ALA A 204 -31.73 68.03 19.83
C ALA A 204 -32.08 69.26 18.99
N ASP A 205 -31.69 69.27 17.71
CA ASP A 205 -32.01 70.35 16.77
C ASP A 205 -33.54 70.53 16.61
N LEU A 206 -34.31 69.43 16.65
CA LEU A 206 -35.78 69.43 16.64
C LEU A 206 -36.39 70.00 17.94
N ALA A 207 -35.76 69.74 19.09
CA ALA A 207 -36.22 70.24 20.38
C ALA A 207 -35.98 71.75 20.53
N ASP A 208 -34.82 72.24 20.08
CA ASP A 208 -34.48 73.67 20.08
C ASP A 208 -35.37 74.48 19.14
N LEU A 209 -35.84 73.86 18.04
CA LEU A 209 -36.82 74.47 17.12
C LEU A 209 -38.21 74.61 17.77
N HIS A 210 -38.61 73.66 18.62
CA HIS A 210 -39.88 73.71 19.35
C HIS A 210 -39.86 74.66 20.56
N GLN A 211 -38.68 75.08 21.05
CA GLN A 211 -38.54 76.06 22.14
C GLN A 211 -38.51 77.52 21.69
N ASN A 212 -38.30 77.77 20.39
CA ASN A 212 -38.24 79.11 19.79
C ASN A 212 -39.52 79.51 19.00
N ILE A 213 -40.63 78.79 19.23
CA ILE A 213 -41.99 79.09 18.73
C ILE A 213 -42.90 79.33 19.92
#